data_AF-A0A1F5BKT9-F1
#
_entry.id   AF-A0A1F5BKT9-F1
#
_cell.length_a   1.000
_cell.length_b   1.000
_cell.length_c   1.000
_cell.angle_alpha   90.00
_cell.angle_beta   90.00
_cell.angle_gamma   90.00
#
_symmetry.space_group_name_H-M   'P 1'
#
loop_
_entity.id
_entity.type
_entity.pdbx_description
1 polymer ?
#
loop_
_entity_poly.entity_id
_entity_poly.type
_entity_poly.pdbx_seq_one_letter_code
_entity_poly.pdbx_strand_id
1 'polypeptide(L)' 'MKTFIIRIDDSLYREIKKRSKLNSTSMNKFILSLIEEDFGLAGGVKKLKRYTDLDALSGKWAREDYS' A
#
# COMPACT_ATOMS: atom_id res chain seq x y z
N MET A 1 14.65 -1.80 -7.42
CA MET A 1 13.66 -2.79 -6.90
C MET A 1 14.24 -4.18 -7.08
N LYS A 2 14.14 -5.04 -6.07
CA LYS A 2 14.50 -6.46 -6.23
C LYS A 2 13.25 -7.21 -6.70
N THR A 3 13.40 -8.01 -7.74
CA THR A 3 12.33 -8.85 -8.30
C THR A 3 12.57 -10.28 -7.84
N PHE A 4 11.55 -10.91 -7.25
CA PHE A 4 11.57 -12.32 -6.88
C PHE A 4 10.63 -13.09 -7.78
N ILE A 5 11.09 -14.24 -8.28
CA ILE A 5 10.26 -15.14 -9.09
C ILE A 5 9.93 -16.35 -8.22
N ILE A 6 8.64 -16.52 -7.94
CA ILE A 6 8.12 -17.64 -7.16
C ILE A 6 7.44 -18.60 -8.13
N ARG A 7 7.86 -19.86 -8.16
CA ARG A 7 7.17 -20.91 -8.91
C ARG A 7 6.13 -21.55 -8.01
N ILE A 8 4.88 -21.49 -8.44
CA ILE A 8 3.75 -22.12 -7.77
C ILE A 8 3.04 -23.06 -8.74
N ASP A 9 2.35 -24.05 -8.20
CA ASP A 9 1.50 -24.94 -8.97
C ASP A 9 0.23 -24.22 -9.46
N ASP A 10 -0.41 -24.79 -10.48
CA ASP A 10 -1.57 -24.17 -11.11
C ASP A 10 -2.80 -24.10 -10.18
N SER A 11 -2.91 -25.04 -9.23
CA SER A 11 -4.01 -25.05 -8.27
C SER A 11 -3.91 -23.87 -7.31
N LEU A 12 -2.70 -23.61 -6.79
CA LEU A 12 -2.40 -22.48 -5.93
C LEU A 12 -2.54 -21.16 -6.68
N TYR A 13 -2.09 -21.09 -7.94
CA TYR A 13 -2.25 -19.90 -8.78
C TYR A 13 -3.73 -19.51 -8.94
N ARG A 14 -4.61 -20.49 -9.23
CA ARG A 14 -6.05 -20.26 -9.38
C ARG A 14 -6.68 -19.75 -8.09
N GLU A 15 -6.31 -20.33 -6.95
CA GLU A 15 -6.84 -19.94 -5.66
C GLU A 15 -6.39 -18.52 -5.26
N ILE A 16 -5.10 -18.20 -5.44
CA ILE A 16 -4.57 -16.84 -5.21
C ILE A 16 -5.31 -15.82 -6.08
N LYS A 17 -5.51 -16.12 -7.38
CA LYS A 17 -6.23 -15.23 -8.30
C LYS A 17 -7.69 -15.02 -7.90
N LYS A 18 -8.36 -16.08 -7.44
CA LYS A 18 -9.73 -16.00 -6.94
C LYS A 18 -9.82 -15.11 -5.70
N ARG A 19 -8.93 -15.33 -4.73
CA ARG A 19 -8.88 -14.55 -3.48
C ARG A 19 -8.46 -13.09 -3.71
N SER A 20 -7.54 -12.82 -4.62
CA SER A 20 -7.15 -11.45 -4.95
C SER A 20 -8.32 -10.68 -5.57
N LYS A 21 -9.12 -11.35 -6.42
CA LYS A 21 -10.33 -10.77 -7.02
C LYS A 21 -11.41 -10.48 -5.97
N LEU A 22 -11.63 -11.40 -5.02
CA LEU A 22 -12.56 -11.19 -3.91
C LEU A 22 -12.15 -9.99 -3.05
N ASN A 23 -10.85 -9.82 -2.80
CA ASN A 23 -10.32 -8.69 -2.04
C ASN A 23 -10.10 -7.42 -2.87
N SER A 24 -10.54 -7.38 -4.14
CA SER A 24 -10.36 -6.24 -5.05
C SER A 24 -8.92 -5.72 -5.12
N THR A 25 -7.93 -6.62 -5.05
CA THR A 25 -6.50 -6.30 -5.09
C THR A 25 -5.79 -7.01 -6.24
N SER A 26 -4.66 -6.45 -6.67
CA SER A 26 -3.79 -7.13 -7.63
C SER A 26 -3.15 -8.37 -6.98
N MET A 27 -2.83 -9.36 -7.80
CA MET A 27 -2.23 -10.61 -7.34
C MET A 27 -0.95 -10.38 -6.53
N ASN A 28 -0.07 -9.51 -7.01
CA ASN A 28 1.18 -9.18 -6.32
C ASN A 28 0.92 -8.49 -4.97
N LYS A 29 -0.05 -7.57 -4.92
CA LYS A 29 -0.39 -6.87 -3.66
C LYS A 29 -0.99 -7.84 -2.64
N PHE A 30 -1.82 -8.77 -3.10
CA PHE A 30 -2.40 -9.81 -2.26
C PHE A 30 -1.33 -10.78 -1.72
N ILE A 31 -0.37 -11.19 -2.56
CA ILE A 31 0.76 -12.03 -2.13
C ILE A 31 1.61 -11.30 -1.08
N LEU A 32 1.90 -10.01 -1.31
CA LEU A 32 2.65 -9.21 -0.35
C LEU A 32 1.89 -9.05 0.97
N SER A 33 0.59 -8.78 0.95
CA SER A 33 -0.18 -8.66 2.20
C SER A 33 -0.20 -9.96 2.99
N LEU A 34 -0.31 -11.11 2.32
CA LEU A 34 -0.22 -12.41 2.98
C LEU A 34 1.14 -12.62 3.66
N ILE A 35 2.23 -12.28 2.97
CA ILE A 35 3.58 -12.35 3.54
C ILE A 35 3.71 -11.36 4.71
N GLU A 36 3.18 -10.15 4.58
CA GLU A 36 3.25 -9.15 5.64
C GLU A 36 2.44 -9.57 6.89
N GLU A 37 1.28 -10.20 6.70
CA GLU A 37 0.44 -10.72 7.78
C GLU A 37 1.10 -11.92 8.48
N ASP A 38 1.53 -12.94 7.74
CA ASP A 38 2.11 -14.17 8.30
C ASP A 38 3.43 -13.94 9.05
N PHE A 39 4.26 -13.01 8.55
CA PHE A 39 5.53 -12.68 9.19
C PHE A 39 5.42 -11.58 10.25
N GLY A 40 4.20 -11.10 10.56
CA GLY A 40 3.99 -10.03 11.54
C GLY A 40 4.58 -8.67 11.13
N LEU A 41 4.88 -8.49 9.84
CA LEU A 41 5.43 -7.26 9.26
C LEU A 41 4.35 -6.21 9.00
N ALA A 42 3.07 -6.56 9.16
CA ALA A 42 1.92 -5.65 9.07
C ALA A 42 1.99 -4.42 10.00
N GLY A 43 2.92 -4.39 10.97
CA GLY A 43 3.23 -3.20 11.77
C GLY A 43 3.96 -2.08 11.02
N GLY A 44 4.33 -2.29 9.75
CA GLY A 44 5.32 -1.47 9.04
C GLY A 44 4.80 -0.45 8.02
N VAL A 45 3.50 -0.33 7.75
CA VAL A 45 2.99 0.74 6.89
C VAL A 45 2.02 1.60 7.67
N LYS A 46 2.56 2.54 8.46
CA LYS A 46 1.83 3.76 8.78
C LYS A 46 1.38 4.33 7.43
N LYS A 47 0.11 4.11 7.05
CA LYS A 47 -0.53 4.93 6.03
C LYS A 47 -0.25 6.36 6.47
N LEU A 48 0.62 7.07 5.75
CA LEU A 48 0.83 8.48 6.00
C LEU A 48 -0.57 9.09 5.86
N LYS A 49 -1.20 9.44 6.99
CA LYS A 49 -2.47 10.15 6.92
C LYS A 49 -2.13 11.45 6.21
N ARG A 50 -2.60 11.58 4.98
CA ARG A 50 -2.49 12.82 4.24
C ARG A 50 -3.52 13.76 4.86
N TYR A 51 -3.05 14.61 5.75
CA TYR A 51 -3.84 15.68 6.34
C TYR A 51 -3.95 16.80 5.31
N THR A 52 -5.17 17.12 4.88
CA THR A 52 -5.48 18.16 3.88
C THR A 52 -6.19 19.36 4.51
N ASP A 53 -6.38 19.33 5.83
CA ASP A 53 -7.01 20.38 6.64
C ASP A 53 -6.22 21.70 6.61
N LEU A 54 -4.90 21.62 6.45
CA LEU A 54 -4.03 22.80 6.36
C LEU A 54 -3.73 23.25 4.92
N ASP A 55 -4.19 22.53 3.89
CA ASP A 55 -3.95 22.90 2.49
C ASP A 55 -4.57 24.27 2.16
N ALA A 56 -5.73 24.57 2.75
CA ALA A 56 -6.42 25.86 2.60
C ALA A 56 -5.68 27.06 3.24
N LEU A 57 -4.70 26.79 4.10
CA LEU A 57 -3.82 27.79 4.70
C LEU A 57 -2.51 27.96 3.93
N SER A 58 -2.17 27.02 3.03
CA SER A 58 -1.00 27.15 2.17
C SER A 58 -1.21 28.28 1.13
N GLY A 59 -0.22 29.15 0.96
CA GLY A 59 -0.25 30.21 -0.06
C GLY A 59 -0.98 31.50 0.32
N LYS A 60 -1.46 31.66 1.57
CA LYS A 60 -2.04 32.92 2.08
C LYS A 60 -1.04 33.86 2.75
N TRP A 61 0.25 33.60 2.62
CA TRP A 61 1.28 34.39 3.27
C TRP A 61 1.28 35.77 2.62
N ALA A 62 0.97 36.79 3.40
CA ALA A 62 1.06 38.15 2.95
C ALA A 62 2.53 38.56 2.90
N ARG A 63 2.85 39.60 2.14
CA ARG A 63 4.23 40.06 1.99
C ARG A 63 4.83 40.53 3.33
N GLU A 64 3.98 40.83 4.31
CA GLU A 64 4.37 41.19 5.68
C GLU A 64 4.87 40.00 6.52
N ASP A 65 4.52 38.76 6.19
CA ASP A 65 4.88 37.55 6.96
C ASP A 65 6.32 37.08 6.74
N TYR A 66 7.08 37.77 5.88
CA TYR A 66 8.44 37.41 5.45
C TYR A 66 9.56 38.08 6.27
N SER A 67 9.24 38.58 7.47
CA SER A 67 10.17 39.33 8.34
C SER A 67 11.12 38.43 9.13
#